data_AF-N9WZC6-F1
#
_entry.id   AF-N9WZC6-F1
#
_cell.length_a   1.000
_cell.length_b   1.000
_cell.length_c   1.000
_cell.angle_alpha   90.00
_cell.angle_beta   90.00
_cell.angle_gamma   90.00
#
_symmetry.space_group_name_H-M   'P 1'
#
loop_
_entity.id
_entity.type
_entity.pdbx_description
1 polymer ?
#
loop_
_entity_poly.entity_id
_entity_poly.type
_entity_poly.pdbx_seq_one_letter_code
_entity_poly.pdbx_strand_id
1 'polypeptide(L)'
;MTYITIVGLRYYFGNEVFRVGQRLLIEKDIDNEEDDEAIRVISDAGVTFGYVANSVRTVARGCKSAGRIYDWFEKQTEIRIMFILSHVVIASVELPAVMSIMNKDTEDLSF
;
A
#
# COMPACT_ATOMS: atom_id res chain seq x y z
N MET A 1 -6.55 11.49 2.92
CA MET A 1 -5.50 10.86 2.08
C MET A 1 -5.14 9.56 2.74
N THR A 2 -5.23 8.43 2.02
CA THR A 2 -4.90 7.12 2.58
C THR A 2 -3.43 6.83 2.41
N TYR A 3 -2.75 6.49 3.50
CA TYR A 3 -1.37 6.02 3.46
C TYR A 3 -1.27 4.53 3.78
N ILE A 4 -0.29 3.88 3.18
CA ILE A 4 0.10 2.49 3.45
C ILE A 4 1.58 2.41 3.78
N THR A 5 1.96 1.34 4.49
CA THR A 5 3.37 0.99 4.72
C THR A 5 3.76 -0.16 3.80
N ILE A 6 4.85 0.01 3.06
CA ILE A 6 5.46 -1.01 2.21
C ILE A 6 6.61 -1.66 2.99
N VAL A 7 6.56 -2.98 3.07
CA VAL A 7 7.52 -3.82 3.82
C VAL A 7 8.10 -4.91 2.92
N GLY A 8 9.03 -5.70 3.47
CA GLY A 8 9.66 -6.79 2.73
C GLY A 8 10.73 -6.34 1.72
N LEU A 9 11.11 -5.05 1.73
CA LEU A 9 12.01 -4.44 0.74
C LEU A 9 13.33 -5.23 0.53
N ARG A 10 13.90 -5.76 1.63
CA ARG A 10 15.15 -6.53 1.63
C ARG A 10 15.10 -7.84 0.84
N TYR A 11 13.91 -8.37 0.58
CA TYR A 11 13.72 -9.58 -0.22
C TYR A 11 13.63 -9.28 -1.72
N TYR A 12 13.65 -8.00 -2.09
CA TYR A 12 13.59 -7.50 -3.45
C TYR A 12 14.80 -6.61 -3.74
N PHE A 13 14.61 -5.31 -3.87
CA PHE A 13 15.64 -4.36 -4.33
C PHE A 13 16.11 -3.37 -3.25
N GLY A 14 15.72 -3.58 -2.00
CA GLY A 14 16.03 -2.62 -0.93
C GLY A 14 15.21 -1.32 -1.03
N ASN A 15 15.58 -0.31 -0.25
CA ASN A 15 14.87 0.97 -0.21
C ASN A 15 15.48 2.02 -1.16
N GLU A 16 16.72 1.81 -1.62
CA GLU A 16 17.48 2.68 -2.52
C GLU A 16 16.87 2.84 -3.92
N VAL A 17 16.03 1.91 -4.37
CA VAL A 17 15.39 1.98 -5.70
C VAL A 17 14.19 2.92 -5.74
N PHE A 18 13.64 3.30 -4.59
CA PHE A 18 12.46 4.15 -4.53
C PHE A 18 12.84 5.63 -4.67
N ARG A 19 11.92 6.43 -5.22
CA ARG A 19 12.03 7.89 -5.25
C ARG A 19 10.76 8.52 -4.73
N VAL A 20 10.86 9.57 -3.92
CA VAL A 20 9.69 10.35 -3.49
C VAL A 20 8.99 10.92 -4.74
N GLY A 21 7.66 10.78 -4.80
CA GLY A 21 6.83 11.14 -5.94
C GLY A 21 6.72 10.06 -7.02
N GLN A 22 7.52 8.99 -6.95
CA GLN A 22 7.42 7.84 -7.85
C GLN A 22 6.03 7.21 -7.77
N ARG A 23 5.53 6.79 -8.93
CA ARG A 23 4.28 6.06 -9.05
C ARG A 23 4.56 4.58 -9.26
N LEU A 24 3.83 3.76 -8.55
CA LEU A 24 3.83 2.30 -8.63
C LEU A 24 2.39 1.81 -8.58
N LEU A 25 2.20 0.51 -8.75
CA LEU A 25 0.91 -0.14 -8.57
C LEU A 25 0.93 -0.99 -7.30
N ILE A 26 -0.24 -1.17 -6.72
CA ILE A 26 -0.50 -2.28 -5.81
C ILE A 26 -1.45 -3.26 -6.46
N GLU A 27 -1.22 -4.56 -6.27
CA GLU A 27 -2.01 -5.65 -6.86
C GLU A 27 -2.32 -6.71 -5.80
N LYS A 28 -3.55 -7.21 -5.77
CA LYS A 28 -3.93 -8.34 -4.90
C LYS A 28 -3.16 -9.60 -5.29
N ASP A 29 -2.51 -10.22 -4.32
CA ASP A 29 -1.77 -11.47 -4.49
C ASP A 29 -2.69 -12.66 -4.18
N ILE A 30 -3.62 -12.95 -5.09
CA ILE A 30 -4.65 -13.99 -4.86
C ILE A 30 -4.07 -15.41 -4.71
N ASP A 31 -2.84 -15.61 -5.15
CA ASP A 31 -2.13 -16.89 -5.09
C ASP A 31 -1.22 -16.98 -3.84
N ASN A 32 -1.34 -16.05 -2.90
CA ASN A 32 -0.55 -16.08 -1.67
C ASN A 32 -1.03 -17.20 -0.75
N GLU A 33 -0.14 -18.13 -0.40
CA GLU A 33 -0.50 -19.31 0.41
C GLU A 33 -0.73 -19.00 1.90
N GLU A 34 -0.30 -17.82 2.37
CA GLU A 34 -0.24 -17.48 3.80
C GLU A 34 -1.25 -16.40 4.21
N ASP A 35 -1.55 -15.44 3.33
CA ASP A 35 -2.39 -14.28 3.61
C ASP A 35 -3.32 -13.98 2.42
N ASP A 36 -4.60 -14.34 2.54
CA ASP A 36 -5.64 -14.11 1.53
C ASP A 36 -5.84 -12.60 1.22
N GLU A 37 -5.41 -11.72 2.14
CA GLU A 37 -5.47 -10.27 1.99
C GLU A 37 -4.14 -9.66 1.52
N ALA A 38 -3.20 -10.48 1.05
CA ALA A 38 -1.91 -10.03 0.57
C ALA A 38 -2.03 -9.08 -0.63
N ILE A 39 -1.30 -7.96 -0.55
CA ILE A 39 -1.23 -6.95 -1.62
C ILE A 39 0.24 -6.67 -1.92
N ARG A 40 0.65 -6.97 -3.15
CA ARG A 40 2.01 -6.74 -3.68
C ARG A 40 2.16 -5.29 -4.13
N VAL A 41 3.36 -4.75 -4.00
CA VAL A 41 3.75 -3.49 -4.65
C VAL A 41 4.55 -3.82 -5.89
N ILE A 42 4.10 -3.38 -7.06
CA ILE A 42 4.69 -3.73 -8.36
C ILE A 42 4.98 -2.50 -9.23
N SER A 43 5.94 -2.63 -10.15
CA SER A 43 6.09 -1.69 -11.26
C SER A 43 5.04 -1.91 -12.35
N ASP A 44 5.01 -1.01 -13.33
CA ASP A 44 4.25 -1.16 -14.58
C ASP A 44 4.62 -2.42 -15.37
N ALA A 45 5.87 -2.88 -15.26
CA ALA A 45 6.36 -4.14 -15.82
C ALA A 45 6.02 -5.38 -14.97
N GLY A 46 5.26 -5.24 -13.87
CA GLY A 46 4.86 -6.35 -13.00
C GLY A 46 5.96 -6.87 -12.07
N VAL A 47 7.06 -6.13 -11.92
CA VAL A 47 8.16 -6.52 -11.02
C VAL A 47 7.80 -6.14 -9.58
N THR A 48 7.93 -7.07 -8.64
CA THR A 48 7.61 -6.85 -7.21
C THR A 48 8.71 -6.12 -6.46
N PHE A 49 8.33 -5.09 -5.69
CA PHE A 49 9.21 -4.25 -4.87
C PHE A 49 9.03 -4.50 -3.37
N GLY A 50 7.92 -5.12 -2.98
CA GLY A 50 7.54 -5.36 -1.59
C GLY A 50 6.06 -5.66 -1.46
N TYR A 51 5.56 -5.58 -0.24
CA TYR A 51 4.16 -5.85 0.09
C TYR A 51 3.59 -4.77 0.99
N VAL A 52 2.28 -4.57 0.94
CA VAL A 52 1.55 -3.74 1.90
C VAL A 52 1.56 -4.45 3.26
N ALA A 53 1.94 -3.72 4.31
CA ALA A 53 1.98 -4.27 5.67
C ALA A 53 0.58 -4.69 6.16
N ASN A 54 0.44 -5.91 6.68
CA ASN A 54 -0.84 -6.37 7.24
C ASN A 54 -0.88 -6.50 8.78
N SER A 55 0.25 -6.35 9.48
CA SER A 55 0.32 -6.57 10.93
C SER A 55 0.51 -5.28 11.74
N VAL A 56 0.03 -5.26 12.99
CA VAL A 56 0.23 -4.12 13.92
C VAL A 56 1.70 -3.79 14.19
N ARG A 57 2.62 -4.74 13.98
CA ARG A 57 4.06 -4.54 14.18
C ARG A 57 4.73 -3.87 12.99
N THR A 58 4.14 -4.00 11.81
CA THR A 58 4.74 -3.58 10.53
C THR A 58 4.05 -2.36 9.93
N VAL A 59 2.79 -2.13 10.24
CA VAL A 59 2.05 -0.94 9.84
C VAL A 59 2.57 0.28 10.61
N ALA A 60 3.10 1.26 9.91
CA ALA A 60 3.47 2.53 10.51
C ALA A 60 2.23 3.27 11.04
N ARG A 61 2.36 3.94 12.19
CA ARG A 61 1.24 4.72 12.77
C ARG A 61 0.74 5.76 11.76
N GLY A 62 -0.57 5.84 11.60
CA GLY A 62 -1.23 6.70 10.61
C GLY A 62 -1.40 6.07 9.22
N CYS A 63 -0.87 4.87 8.98
CA CYS A 63 -1.13 4.09 7.77
C CYS A 63 -2.26 3.06 7.98
N LYS A 64 -2.85 2.59 6.87
CA LYS A 64 -3.79 1.46 6.84
C LYS A 64 -3.04 0.17 6.49
N SER A 65 -3.56 -0.96 6.99
CA SER A 65 -3.04 -2.29 6.66
C SER A 65 -3.59 -2.77 5.32
N ALA A 66 -3.02 -3.86 4.78
CA ALA A 66 -3.50 -4.50 3.56
C ALA A 66 -4.99 -4.88 3.65
N GLY A 67 -5.39 -5.62 4.69
CA GLY A 67 -6.79 -5.99 4.91
C GLY A 67 -7.75 -4.80 5.03
N ARG A 68 -7.28 -3.66 5.57
CA ARG A 68 -8.11 -2.45 5.68
C ARG A 68 -8.42 -1.80 4.34
N ILE A 69 -7.59 -2.01 3.33
CA ILE A 69 -7.75 -1.40 2.00
C ILE A 69 -8.11 -2.42 0.92
N TYR A 70 -8.23 -3.71 1.27
CA TYR A 70 -8.36 -4.80 0.31
C TYR A 70 -9.61 -4.65 -0.57
N ASP A 71 -10.73 -4.26 0.04
CA ASP A 71 -12.01 -4.06 -0.67
C ASP A 71 -12.13 -2.70 -1.37
N TRP A 72 -11.11 -1.84 -1.29
CA TRP A 72 -11.16 -0.49 -1.87
C TRP A 72 -10.79 -0.44 -3.35
N PHE A 73 -10.37 -1.57 -3.93
CA PHE A 73 -10.07 -1.66 -5.35
C PHE A 73 -10.27 -3.10 -5.81
N GLU A 74 -10.52 -3.30 -7.11
CA GLU A 74 -10.82 -4.64 -7.64
C GLU A 74 -9.57 -5.51 -7.70
N LYS A 75 -8.66 -5.19 -8.64
CA LYS A 75 -7.43 -5.96 -8.88
C LYS A 75 -6.18 -5.18 -8.51
N GLN A 76 -6.08 -3.94 -9.00
CA GLN A 76 -4.92 -3.08 -8.82
C GLN A 76 -5.33 -1.61 -8.70
N THR A 77 -4.51 -0.81 -8.03
CA THR A 77 -4.62 0.66 -8.05
C THR A 77 -3.25 1.33 -7.97
N GLU A 78 -3.19 2.61 -8.36
CA GLU A 78 -1.95 3.40 -8.32
C GLU A 78 -1.63 3.86 -6.89
N ILE A 79 -0.34 3.91 -6.58
CA ILE A 79 0.18 4.51 -5.37
C ILE A 79 1.27 5.53 -5.72
N ARG A 80 1.46 6.51 -4.85
CA ARG A 80 2.57 7.47 -4.93
C ARG A 80 3.46 7.36 -3.71
N ILE A 81 4.77 7.22 -3.92
CA ILE A 81 5.75 7.17 -2.84
C ILE A 81 5.86 8.53 -2.16
N MET A 82 5.71 8.55 -0.83
CA MET A 82 5.66 9.78 -0.03
C MET A 82 6.87 9.91 0.87
N PHE A 83 7.29 8.81 1.52
CA PHE A 83 8.43 8.80 2.42
C PHE A 83 9.22 7.50 2.26
N ILE A 84 10.55 7.61 2.32
CA ILE A 84 11.47 6.47 2.25
C ILE A 84 12.25 6.45 3.55
N LEU A 85 12.13 5.35 4.30
CA LEU A 85 12.83 5.13 5.56
C LEU A 85 13.82 3.97 5.39
N SER A 86 14.64 3.70 6.41
CA SER A 86 15.70 2.68 6.34
C SER A 86 15.20 1.27 6.01
N HIS A 87 13.98 0.91 6.42
CA HIS A 87 13.46 -0.46 6.28
C HIS A 87 12.04 -0.56 5.71
N VAL A 88 11.39 0.60 5.50
CA VAL A 88 10.01 0.69 5.02
C VAL A 88 9.86 1.89 4.11
N VAL A 89 8.84 1.85 3.26
CA VAL A 89 8.42 3.00 2.43
C VAL A 89 6.97 3.31 2.76
N ILE A 90 6.60 4.59 2.80
CA ILE A 90 5.21 5.03 2.96
C ILE A 90 4.73 5.58 1.64
N ALA A 91 3.55 5.15 1.19
CA ALA A 91 2.93 5.59 -0.04
C ALA A 91 1.48 6.02 0.18
N SER A 92 1.01 6.98 -0.61
CA SER A 92 -0.41 7.32 -0.67
C SER A 92 -1.11 6.45 -1.72
N VAL A 93 -2.32 5.99 -1.40
CA VAL A 93 -3.17 5.23 -2.32
C VAL A 93 -4.05 6.20 -3.11
N GLU A 94 -3.99 6.11 -4.43
CA GLU A 94 -4.91 6.82 -5.32
C GLU A 94 -6.20 6.00 -5.42
N LEU A 95 -7.23 6.43 -4.69
CA LEU A 95 -8.54 5.77 -4.72
C LEU A 95 -9.42 6.34 -5.83
N PRO A 96 -10.30 5.53 -6.44
CA PRO A 96 -11.35 6.04 -7.31
C PRO A 96 -12.15 7.13 -6.58
N ALA A 97 -12.49 8.21 -7.29
CA ALA A 97 -13.15 9.39 -6.70
C ALA A 97 -14.39 9.06 -5.86
N VAL A 98 -15.17 8.05 -6.28
CA VAL A 98 -16.37 7.57 -5.57
C VAL A 98 -16.03 7.05 -4.16
N MET A 99 -14.96 6.27 -4.03
CA MET A 99 -14.53 5.75 -2.72
C MET A 99 -13.85 6.82 -1.86
N SER A 100 -13.19 7.79 -2.48
CA SER A 100 -12.62 8.92 -1.74
C SER A 100 -13.70 9.76 -1.04
N ILE A 101 -14.91 9.82 -1.60
CA ILE A 101 -16.07 10.49 -0.97
C ILE A 101 -16.55 9.68 0.24
N MET A 102 -16.79 8.37 0.08
CA MET A 102 -17.29 7.50 1.17
C MET A 102 -16.36 7.46 2.39
N ASN A 103 -15.04 7.45 2.17
CA ASN A 103 -14.07 7.47 3.27
C ASN A 103 -14.04 8.81 4.02
N LYS A 104 -14.28 9.93 3.34
CA LYS A 104 -14.28 11.25 3.97
C LYS A 104 -15.44 11.38 4.97
N ASP A 105 -16.61 10.88 4.60
CA ASP A 105 -17.79 10.84 5.47
C ASP A 105 -17.56 9.96 6.72
N THR A 106 -16.72 8.93 6.61
CA THR A 106 -16.43 8.00 7.71
C THR A 106 -15.35 8.56 8.66
N GLU A 107 -14.35 9.28 8.16
CA GLU A 107 -13.33 9.95 8.97
C GLU A 107 -13.90 11.14 9.77
N ASP A 108 -14.88 11.86 9.23
CA ASP A 108 -15.56 12.98 9.89
C ASP A 108 -16.49 12.53 11.05
N LEU A 109 -16.74 11.22 11.21
CA LEU A 109 -17.56 10.65 12.28
C LEU A 109 -16.75 10.00 13.41
N SER A 110 -15.42 9.91 13.28
CA SER A 110 -14.55 9.41 14.35
C SER A 110 -13.96 10.57 15.16
N PHE A 111 -14.69 11.01 16.20
CA PHE A 111 -14.19 11.86 17.29
C PHE A 111 -13.87 11.02 18.52
#